data_AF-A0A418MLB7-F1
#
_entry.id   AF-A0A418MLB7-F1
#
_cell.length_a   1.000
_cell.length_b   1.000
_cell.length_c   1.000
_cell.angle_alpha   90.00
_cell.angle_beta   90.00
_cell.angle_gamma   90.00
#
_symmetry.space_group_name_H-M   'P 1'
#
loop_
_entity.id
_entity.type
_entity.pdbx_description
1 polymer ?
#
loop_
_entity_poly.entity_id
_entity_poly.type
_entity_poly.pdbx_seq_one_letter_code
_entity_poly.pdbx_strand_id
1 'polypeptide(L)'
;MDSETQLLQSSEEWGNAHITVNTLLSEVLNTLRDHGYNPGYHVSYDRMEQHLVIEDKILQQVPRLSEQYSAYLSACQRRDKALTEIQQVPKLRVNL
;
A
#
# COMPACT_ATOMS: atom_id res chain seq x y z
N MET A 1 -6.20 26.61 7.21
CA MET A 1 -6.75 25.25 7.36
C MET A 1 -6.50 24.86 8.80
N ASP A 2 -7.55 24.45 9.49
CA ASP A 2 -7.50 24.15 10.92
C ASP A 2 -6.98 22.73 11.12
N SER A 3 -6.20 22.48 12.18
CA SER A 3 -5.51 21.20 12.39
C SER A 3 -6.45 19.99 12.43
N GLU A 4 -7.70 20.17 12.86
CA GLU A 4 -8.74 19.12 12.84
C GLU A 4 -9.15 18.74 11.41
N THR A 5 -9.33 19.72 10.52
CA THR A 5 -9.67 19.46 9.12
C THR A 5 -8.56 18.70 8.40
N GLN A 6 -7.30 19.04 8.71
CA GLN A 6 -6.14 18.34 8.16
C GLN A 6 -6.05 16.90 8.66
N LEU A 7 -6.29 16.66 9.96
CA LEU A 7 -6.31 15.30 10.53
C LEU A 7 -7.40 14.43 9.91
N LEU A 8 -8.61 14.96 9.73
CA LEU A 8 -9.72 14.27 9.09
C LEU A 8 -9.38 13.88 7.65
N GLN A 9 -8.85 14.82 6.86
CA GLN A 9 -8.45 14.55 5.47
C GLN A 9 -7.34 13.50 5.38
N SER A 10 -6.28 13.60 6.17
CA SER A 10 -5.20 12.59 6.15
C SER A 10 -5.71 11.22 6.64
N SER A 11 -6.67 11.18 7.56
CA SER A 11 -7.30 9.93 8.03
C SER A 11 -8.15 9.26 6.95
N GLU A 12 -8.95 10.04 6.22
CA GLU A 12 -9.73 9.56 5.07
C GLU A 12 -8.80 9.05 3.96
N GLU A 13 -7.75 9.81 3.63
CA GLU A 13 -6.75 9.41 2.64
C GLU A 13 -6.04 8.11 3.04
N TRP A 14 -5.68 7.96 4.32
CA TRP A 14 -5.09 6.72 4.82
C TRP A 14 -6.04 5.53 4.65
N GLY A 15 -7.31 5.68 5.01
CA GLY A 15 -8.32 4.63 4.87
C GLY A 15 -8.53 4.21 3.41
N ASN A 16 -8.67 5.18 2.52
CA ASN A 16 -8.82 4.94 1.08
C ASN A 16 -7.59 4.27 0.48
N ALA A 17 -6.39 4.75 0.83
CA ALA A 17 -5.14 4.15 0.38
C ALA A 17 -4.98 2.72 0.91
N HIS A 18 -5.34 2.46 2.17
CA HIS A 18 -5.29 1.12 2.77
C HIS A 18 -6.22 0.12 2.05
N ILE A 19 -7.46 0.52 1.74
CA ILE A 19 -8.38 -0.31 0.94
C ILE A 19 -7.80 -0.58 -0.44
N THR A 20 -7.24 0.46 -1.08
CA THR A 20 -6.65 0.34 -2.42
C THR A 20 -5.46 -0.61 -2.44
N VAL A 21 -4.60 -0.56 -1.41
CA VAL A 21 -3.48 -1.51 -1.23
C VAL A 21 -3.99 -2.95 -1.18
N ASN A 22 -5.04 -3.22 -0.39
CA ASN A 22 -5.58 -4.58 -0.24
C ASN A 22 -6.21 -5.12 -1.54
N THR A 23 -6.91 -4.25 -2.28
CA THR A 23 -7.47 -4.60 -3.60
C THR A 23 -6.35 -4.93 -4.58
N LEU A 24 -5.37 -4.05 -4.72
CA LEU A 24 -4.27 -4.24 -5.67
C LEU A 24 -3.38 -5.42 -5.30
N LEU A 25 -3.14 -5.66 -4.01
CA LEU A 25 -2.44 -6.84 -3.54
C LEU A 25 -3.14 -8.12 -4.01
N SER A 26 -4.47 -8.18 -3.84
CA SER A 26 -5.26 -9.34 -4.28
C SER A 26 -5.17 -9.54 -5.80
N GLU A 27 -5.22 -8.48 -6.58
CA GLU A 27 -5.07 -8.53 -8.04
C GLU A 27 -3.69 -9.03 -8.48
N VAL A 28 -2.63 -8.56 -7.83
CA VAL A 28 -1.25 -8.98 -8.10
C VAL A 28 -1.07 -10.47 -7.77
N LEU A 29 -1.56 -10.93 -6.62
CA LEU A 29 -1.47 -12.33 -6.20
C LEU A 29 -2.26 -13.26 -7.13
N ASN A 30 -3.45 -12.83 -7.57
CA ASN A 30 -4.24 -13.58 -8.54
C ASN A 30 -3.53 -13.67 -9.89
N THR A 31 -2.97 -12.56 -10.37
CA THR A 31 -2.27 -12.53 -11.66
C THR A 31 -1.01 -13.42 -11.64
N LEU A 32 -0.27 -13.44 -10.53
CA LEU A 32 0.83 -14.40 -10.32
C LEU A 32 0.34 -15.85 -10.43
N ARG A 33 -0.75 -16.18 -9.75
CA ARG A 33 -1.33 -17.54 -9.76
C ARG A 33 -1.80 -17.94 -11.15
N ASP A 34 -2.45 -17.04 -11.88
CA ASP A 34 -2.95 -17.28 -13.24
C ASP A 34 -1.82 -17.59 -14.23
N HIS A 35 -0.61 -17.09 -13.98
CA HIS A 35 0.58 -17.38 -14.77
C HIS A 35 1.42 -18.55 -14.22
N GLY A 36 0.89 -19.29 -13.24
CA GLY A 36 1.55 -20.47 -12.67
C GLY A 36 2.65 -20.17 -11.66
N TYR A 37 2.82 -18.91 -11.26
CA TYR A 37 3.74 -18.53 -10.19
C TYR A 37 3.09 -18.81 -8.83
N ASN A 38 3.84 -19.42 -7.91
CA ASN A 38 3.39 -19.55 -6.52
C ASN A 38 3.67 -18.22 -5.79
N PRO A 39 2.64 -17.48 -5.35
CA PRO A 39 2.86 -16.19 -4.71
C PRO A 39 3.70 -16.29 -3.43
N GLY A 40 3.63 -17.41 -2.71
CA GLY A 40 4.40 -17.61 -1.48
C GLY A 40 5.93 -17.56 -1.64
N TYR A 41 6.45 -17.78 -2.86
CA TYR A 41 7.88 -17.62 -3.16
C TYR A 41 8.26 -16.19 -3.57
N HIS A 42 7.28 -15.35 -3.86
CA HIS A 42 7.44 -13.97 -4.34
C HIS A 42 6.81 -12.95 -3.38
N VAL A 43 6.48 -13.38 -2.16
CA VAL A 43 6.03 -12.52 -1.07
C VAL A 43 7.15 -12.48 -0.03
N SER A 44 7.88 -11.36 0.04
CA SER A 44 8.81 -11.10 1.13
C SER A 44 8.36 -9.87 1.89
N TYR A 45 7.80 -10.10 3.07
CA TYR A 45 7.43 -9.05 4.00
C TYR A 45 8.66 -8.26 4.43
N ASP A 46 8.62 -6.94 4.30
CA ASP A 46 9.60 -6.08 4.95
C ASP A 46 9.33 -6.01 6.46
N ARG A 47 10.13 -5.25 7.22
CA ARG A 47 9.95 -5.09 8.68
C ARG A 47 8.60 -4.47 9.06
N MET A 48 7.84 -3.95 8.10
CA MET A 48 6.50 -3.38 8.29
C MET A 48 5.40 -4.32 7.78
N GLU A 49 5.74 -5.55 7.38
CA GLU A 49 4.82 -6.55 6.82
C GLU A 49 4.05 -6.09 5.58
N GLN A 50 4.56 -5.12 4.83
CA GLN A 50 3.74 -4.34 3.91
C GLN A 50 4.15 -4.36 2.45
N HIS A 51 5.28 -5.00 2.13
CA HIS A 51 5.75 -5.08 0.75
C HIS A 51 5.75 -6.50 0.20
N LEU A 52 5.11 -6.67 -0.95
CA LEU A 52 5.34 -7.79 -1.86
C LEU A 52 6.61 -7.49 -2.67
N VAL A 53 7.51 -8.46 -2.86
CA VAL A 53 8.71 -8.29 -3.72
C VAL A 53 8.66 -9.32 -4.84
N ILE A 54 8.35 -8.85 -6.04
CA ILE A 54 8.31 -9.68 -7.24
C ILE A 54 9.64 -9.52 -7.99
N GLU A 55 10.21 -10.63 -8.45
CA GLU A 55 11.44 -10.61 -9.24
C GLU A 55 11.22 -9.90 -10.58
N ASP A 56 12.15 -9.03 -10.98
CA ASP A 56 12.09 -8.26 -12.24
C ASP A 56 11.86 -9.14 -13.47
N LYS A 57 12.43 -10.35 -13.49
CA LYS A 57 12.24 -11.32 -14.58
C LYS A 57 10.77 -11.69 -14.79
N ILE A 58 9.97 -11.72 -13.73
CA ILE A 58 8.54 -12.05 -13.77
C ILE A 58 7.75 -10.84 -14.27
N LEU A 59 8.09 -9.64 -13.78
CA LEU A 59 7.49 -8.38 -14.20
C LEU A 59 7.71 -8.13 -15.71
N GLN A 60 8.89 -8.46 -16.22
CA GLN A 60 9.20 -8.36 -17.66
C GLN A 60 8.41 -9.37 -18.52
N GLN A 61 8.09 -10.54 -17.98
CA GLN A 61 7.35 -11.58 -18.70
C GLN A 61 5.84 -11.34 -18.71
N VAL A 62 5.32 -10.63 -17.72
CA VAL A 62 3.87 -10.37 -17.56
C VAL A 62 3.63 -8.87 -17.44
N PRO A 63 3.46 -8.14 -18.56
CA PRO A 63 3.31 -6.68 -18.55
C PRO A 63 2.19 -6.16 -17.65
N ARG A 64 1.04 -6.85 -17.64
CA ARG A 64 -0.09 -6.51 -16.76
C ARG A 64 0.28 -6.59 -15.27
N LEU A 65 1.07 -7.59 -14.89
CA LEU A 65 1.55 -7.73 -13.51
C LEU A 65 2.47 -6.57 -13.14
N SER A 66 3.31 -6.11 -14.07
CA SER A 66 4.15 -4.92 -13.87
C SER A 66 3.33 -3.66 -13.59
N GLU A 67 2.26 -3.44 -14.35
CA GLU A 67 1.36 -2.29 -14.14
C GLU A 67 0.66 -2.37 -12.77
N GLN A 68 0.10 -3.53 -12.43
CA GLN A 68 -0.57 -3.76 -11.15
C GLN A 68 0.38 -3.63 -9.97
N TYR A 69 1.60 -4.15 -10.10
CA TYR A 69 2.62 -4.06 -9.08
C TYR A 69 3.09 -2.63 -8.85
N SER A 70 3.29 -1.85 -9.93
CA SER A 70 3.60 -0.43 -9.82
C SER A 70 2.46 0.36 -9.15
N ALA A 71 1.21 0.06 -9.47
CA ALA A 71 0.05 0.68 -8.84
C ALA A 71 -0.02 0.35 -7.35
N TYR A 72 0.23 -0.91 -7.00
CA TYR A 72 0.29 -1.37 -5.61
C TYR A 72 1.36 -0.61 -4.81
N LEU A 73 2.58 -0.48 -5.34
CA LEU A 73 3.67 0.26 -4.68
C LEU A 73 3.31 1.74 -4.46
N SER A 74 2.68 2.37 -5.44
CA SER A 74 2.20 3.75 -5.33
C SER A 74 1.11 3.89 -4.24
N ALA A 75 0.20 2.92 -4.14
CA ALA A 75 -0.81 2.90 -3.09
C ALA A 75 -0.20 2.73 -1.69
N CYS A 76 0.83 1.89 -1.53
CA CYS A 76 1.57 1.77 -0.27
C CYS A 76 2.22 3.10 0.11
N GLN A 77 2.90 3.78 -0.83
CA GLN A 77 3.53 5.08 -0.58
C GLN A 77 2.51 6.14 -0.14
N ARG A 78 1.33 6.18 -0.76
CA ARG A 78 0.24 7.10 -0.37
C ARG A 78 -0.25 6.82 1.04
N ARG A 79 -0.49 5.55 1.38
CA ARG A 79 -0.90 5.14 2.73
C ARG A 79 0.13 5.56 3.76
N ASP A 80 1.41 5.30 3.50
CA ASP A 80 2.49 5.56 4.48
C ASP A 80 2.73 7.06 4.65
N LYS A 81 2.57 7.84 3.58
CA LYS A 81 2.56 9.31 3.64
C LYS A 81 1.41 9.82 4.50
N ALA A 82 0.19 9.36 4.25
CA ALA A 82 -0.99 9.76 5.02
C ALA A 82 -0.83 9.39 6.51
N LEU A 83 -0.27 8.20 6.80
CA LEU A 83 0.04 7.78 8.16
C LEU A 83 1.06 8.71 8.83
N THR A 84 2.11 9.10 8.10
CA THR A 84 3.14 10.03 8.60
C THR A 84 2.53 11.39 8.92
N GLU A 85 1.64 11.90 8.06
CA GLU A 85 0.94 13.16 8.28
C GLU A 85 0.07 13.11 9.53
N ILE A 86 -0.72 12.03 9.72
CA ILE A 86 -1.53 11.81 10.93
C ILE A 86 -0.65 11.81 12.18
N GLN A 87 0.51 11.13 12.14
CA GLN A 87 1.43 11.03 13.29
C GLN A 87 2.10 12.36 13.65
N GLN A 88 2.26 13.27 12.66
CA GLN A 88 2.85 14.58 12.87
C GLN A 88 1.85 15.63 13.39
N VAL A 89 0.55 15.38 13.28
CA VAL A 89 -0.45 16.25 13.92
C VAL A 89 -0.21 16.21 15.43
N PRO A 90 0.02 17.37 16.09
CA PRO A 90 0.20 17.41 17.54
C PRO A 90 -0.98 16.71 18.19
N LYS A 91 -0.72 15.64 18.96
CA LYS A 91 -1.76 14.97 19.74
C LYS A 91 -2.42 16.04 20.59
N LEU A 92 -3.63 16.45 20.23
CA LEU A 92 -4.44 17.35 21.04
C LEU A 92 -4.41 16.76 22.44
N ARG A 93 -3.82 17.49 23.39
CA ARG A 93 -3.84 17.09 24.79
C ARG A 93 -5.31 17.01 25.17
N VAL A 94 -5.84 15.81 25.24
CA VAL A 94 -7.11 15.58 25.91
C VAL A 94 -6.80 15.76 27.39
N ASN A 95 -6.92 17.00 27.87
CA ASN A 95 -7.04 17.24 29.30
C ASN A 95 -8.45 16.75 29.67
N LEU A 96 -8.55 15.45 29.99
CA LEU A 96 -9.63 14.90 30.80
C LEU A 96 -9.45 15.37 32.24
#